data_AF-A0A2G5ESV4-F1
#
_entry.id   AF-A0A2G5ESV4-F1
#
_cell.length_a   1.000
_cell.length_b   1.000
_cell.length_c   1.000
_cell.angle_alpha   90.00
_cell.angle_beta   90.00
_cell.angle_gamma   90.00
#
_symmetry.space_group_name_H-M   'P 1'
#
loop_
_entity.id
_entity.type
_entity.pdbx_description
1 polymer ?
#
loop_
_entity_poly.entity_id
_entity_poly.type
_entity_poly.pdbx_seq_one_letter_code
_entity_poly.pdbx_strand_id
1 'polypeptide(L)'
;MTKFNEIQKKRRAQSAEIKRKIHGDPLTRKLKNKPQPQSISGKRKRKIMKKCNRQQREAEKKAHLISMEDVEMAVDTVPQQGTSTDSSKTQFHLKKSPKLKLKQRKRGGKKHKKSSEKAASVPVDAMVE
;
A
#
# COMPACT_ATOMS: atom_id res chain seq x y z
N MET A 1 28.10 6.79 -41.63
CA MET A 1 27.67 6.61 -40.22
C MET A 1 27.01 7.86 -39.61
N THR A 2 27.68 9.03 -39.57
CA THR A 2 27.18 10.27 -38.92
C THR A 2 25.78 10.72 -39.33
N LYS A 3 25.52 10.91 -40.64
CA LYS A 3 24.23 11.38 -41.18
C LYS A 3 23.01 10.58 -40.69
N PHE A 4 23.12 9.25 -40.59
CA PHE A 4 22.02 8.41 -40.09
C PHE A 4 21.72 8.67 -38.61
N ASN A 5 22.75 8.85 -37.79
CA ASN A 5 22.59 9.17 -36.36
C ASN A 5 21.96 10.55 -36.16
N GLU A 6 22.26 11.53 -37.01
CA GLU A 6 21.61 12.85 -37.02
C GLU A 6 20.13 12.74 -37.38
N ILE A 7 19.78 11.98 -38.43
CA ILE A 7 18.38 11.73 -38.83
C ILE A 7 17.62 11.04 -37.68
N GLN A 8 18.22 10.05 -37.03
CA GLN A 8 17.61 9.37 -35.88
C GLN A 8 17.44 10.31 -34.67
N LYS A 9 18.41 11.19 -34.38
CA LYS A 9 18.28 12.23 -33.35
C LYS A 9 17.09 13.18 -33.66
N LYS A 10 16.96 13.64 -34.91
CA LYS A 10 15.84 14.49 -35.36
C LYS A 10 14.48 13.78 -35.19
N ARG A 11 14.36 12.52 -35.63
CA ARG A 11 13.13 11.70 -35.46
C ARG A 11 12.75 11.51 -33.98
N ARG A 12 13.73 11.28 -33.09
CA ARG A 12 13.51 11.16 -31.63
C ARG A 12 13.01 12.48 -31.03
N ALA A 13 13.58 13.62 -31.44
CA ALA A 13 13.16 14.95 -30.99
C ALA A 13 11.70 15.24 -31.40
N GLN A 14 11.37 15.08 -32.69
CA GLN A 14 10.00 15.22 -33.22
C GLN A 14 9.00 14.33 -32.47
N SER A 15 9.35 13.06 -32.25
CA SER A 15 8.52 12.13 -31.47
C SER A 15 8.31 12.58 -30.01
N ALA A 16 9.32 13.19 -29.39
CA ALA A 16 9.21 13.73 -28.04
C ALA A 16 8.40 15.05 -27.97
N GLU A 17 8.37 15.83 -29.04
CA GLU A 17 7.49 16.99 -29.17
C GLU A 17 6.03 16.58 -29.39
N ILE A 18 5.77 15.62 -30.28
CA ILE A 18 4.42 15.07 -30.50
C ILE A 18 3.86 14.51 -29.19
N LYS A 19 4.63 13.71 -28.46
CA LYS A 19 4.24 13.21 -27.13
C LYS A 19 3.93 14.36 -26.14
N ARG A 20 4.73 15.43 -26.15
CA ARG A 20 4.49 16.62 -25.31
C ARG A 20 3.25 17.42 -25.72
N LYS A 21 2.90 17.47 -27.00
CA LYS A 21 1.67 18.11 -27.50
C LYS A 21 0.40 17.31 -27.12
N ILE A 22 0.45 15.98 -27.19
CA ILE A 22 -0.72 15.11 -26.95
C ILE A 22 -0.91 14.77 -25.46
N HIS A 23 0.18 14.58 -24.70
CA HIS A 23 0.13 14.08 -23.31
C HIS A 23 0.82 14.99 -22.28
N GLY A 24 1.37 16.13 -22.71
CA GLY A 24 1.98 17.10 -21.79
C GLY A 24 0.94 17.98 -21.12
N ASP A 25 1.33 18.68 -20.06
CA ASP A 25 0.50 19.73 -19.48
C ASP A 25 0.27 20.88 -20.47
N PRO A 26 -0.96 21.44 -20.56
CA PRO A 26 -1.26 22.50 -21.53
C PRO A 26 -0.42 23.76 -21.27
N LEU A 27 -0.15 24.10 -20.00
CA LEU A 27 0.60 25.29 -19.62
C LEU A 27 2.12 25.11 -19.80
N THR A 28 2.69 23.98 -19.35
CA THR A 28 4.15 23.79 -19.31
C THR A 28 4.70 23.00 -20.51
N ARG A 29 3.83 22.33 -21.27
CA ARG A 29 4.17 21.39 -22.35
C ARG A 29 5.14 20.28 -21.94
N LYS A 30 5.30 20.02 -20.64
CA LYS A 30 6.12 18.92 -20.10
C LYS A 30 5.27 17.68 -19.88
N LEU A 31 5.87 16.50 -20.10
CA LEU A 31 5.24 15.23 -19.72
C LEU A 31 5.30 15.09 -18.19
N LYS A 32 4.18 14.69 -17.59
CA LYS A 32 4.12 14.39 -16.15
C LYS A 32 4.84 13.07 -15.85
N ASN A 33 5.85 13.13 -14.98
CA ASN A 33 6.44 11.94 -14.38
C ASN A 33 5.44 11.33 -13.39
N LYS A 34 4.87 10.17 -13.72
CA LYS A 34 4.05 9.40 -12.77
C LYS A 34 4.98 8.84 -11.68
N PRO A 35 4.84 9.21 -10.39
CA PRO A 35 5.65 8.62 -9.33
C PRO A 35 5.31 7.12 -9.24
N GLN A 36 6.33 6.28 -9.09
CA GLN A 36 6.09 4.85 -8.90
C GLN A 36 5.40 4.62 -7.54
N PRO A 37 4.36 3.77 -7.46
CA PRO A 37 3.70 3.47 -6.19
C PRO A 37 4.68 2.74 -5.26
N GLN A 38 5.10 3.40 -4.20
CA GLN A 38 6.02 2.81 -3.22
C GLN A 38 5.37 1.61 -2.52
N SER A 39 6.13 0.52 -2.38
CA SER A 39 5.65 -0.73 -1.79
C SER A 39 5.53 -0.65 -0.27
N ILE A 40 4.39 -0.17 0.22
CA ILE A 40 4.12 -0.04 1.66
C ILE A 40 3.85 -1.41 2.30
N SER A 41 4.69 -1.81 3.27
CA SER A 41 4.48 -3.01 4.10
C SER A 41 3.10 -3.05 4.77
N GLY A 42 2.47 -4.23 4.85
CA GLY A 42 1.15 -4.41 5.47
C GLY A 42 1.06 -3.89 6.91
N LYS A 43 2.15 -3.96 7.70
CA LYS A 43 2.23 -3.37 9.05
C LYS A 43 2.09 -1.84 9.00
N ARG A 44 2.70 -1.19 8.01
CA ARG A 44 2.60 0.26 7.80
C ARG A 44 1.22 0.65 7.25
N LYS A 45 0.63 -0.12 6.33
CA LYS A 45 -0.78 0.07 5.90
C LYS A 45 -1.75 0.03 7.09
N ARG A 46 -1.65 -1.01 7.95
CA ARG A 46 -2.47 -1.12 9.17
C ARG A 46 -2.26 0.03 10.17
N LYS A 47 -1.02 0.53 10.31
CA LYS A 47 -0.74 1.72 11.14
C LYS A 47 -1.37 3.00 10.55
N ILE A 48 -1.30 3.19 9.23
CA ILE A 48 -1.90 4.35 8.55
C ILE A 48 -3.42 4.36 8.75
N MET A 49 -4.10 3.23 8.47
CA MET A 49 -5.55 3.11 8.69
C MET A 49 -5.92 3.38 10.17
N LYS A 50 -5.22 2.76 11.13
CA LYS A 50 -5.48 3.03 12.56
C LYS A 50 -5.28 4.50 12.95
N LYS A 51 -4.29 5.20 12.38
CA LYS A 51 -4.09 6.63 12.62
C LYS A 51 -5.25 7.45 12.02
N CYS A 52 -5.64 7.16 10.78
CA CYS A 52 -6.75 7.81 10.09
C CYS A 52 -8.05 7.69 10.88
N ASN A 53 -8.45 6.47 11.26
CA ASN A 53 -9.68 6.23 12.03
C ASN A 53 -9.65 6.91 13.42
N ARG A 54 -8.46 7.04 14.04
CA ARG A 54 -8.32 7.78 15.30
C ARG A 54 -8.49 9.29 15.07
N GLN A 55 -7.90 9.84 14.01
CA GLN A 55 -8.03 11.26 13.67
C GLN A 55 -9.47 11.63 13.30
N GLN A 56 -10.20 10.75 12.60
CA GLN A 56 -11.63 10.91 12.33
C GLN A 56 -12.44 10.95 13.63
N ARG A 57 -12.28 9.97 14.53
CA ARG A 57 -12.95 9.96 15.83
C ARG A 57 -12.58 11.15 16.72
N GLU A 58 -11.35 11.64 16.65
CA GLU A 58 -10.93 12.85 17.37
C GLU A 58 -11.54 14.12 16.75
N ALA A 59 -11.75 14.17 15.43
CA ALA A 59 -12.46 15.25 14.75
C ALA A 59 -13.97 15.21 15.06
N GLU A 60 -14.60 14.04 15.01
CA GLU A 60 -16.01 13.81 15.41
C GLU A 60 -16.26 14.25 16.86
N LYS A 61 -15.42 13.80 17.80
CA LYS A 61 -15.50 14.23 19.21
C LYS A 61 -15.31 15.72 19.40
N LYS A 62 -14.39 16.34 18.67
CA LYS A 62 -14.20 17.80 18.73
C LYS A 62 -15.36 18.56 18.10
N ALA A 63 -15.95 18.05 17.02
CA ALA A 63 -17.14 18.63 16.41
C ALA A 63 -18.34 18.56 17.37
N HIS A 64 -18.57 17.42 18.02
CA HIS A 64 -19.58 17.28 19.07
C HIS A 64 -19.34 18.23 20.25
N LEU A 65 -18.10 18.31 20.76
CA LEU A 65 -17.74 19.20 21.87
C LEU A 65 -17.84 20.70 21.51
N ILE A 66 -17.71 21.06 20.23
CA ILE A 66 -17.91 22.42 19.73
C ILE A 66 -19.41 22.69 19.47
N SER A 67 -20.20 21.65 19.17
CA SER A 67 -21.65 21.70 18.96
C SER A 67 -22.45 21.72 20.27
N MET A 68 -22.07 22.60 21.20
CA MET A 68 -22.81 23.11 22.39
C MET A 68 -23.87 22.26 23.14
N GLU A 69 -23.88 20.92 23.05
CA GLU A 69 -24.86 20.06 23.74
C GLU A 69 -24.48 19.73 25.20
N ASP A 70 -23.20 19.89 25.58
CA ASP A 70 -22.72 19.58 26.94
C ASP A 70 -22.88 20.74 27.96
N VAL A 71 -23.86 21.62 27.79
CA VAL A 71 -24.16 22.73 28.73
C VAL A 71 -25.28 22.38 29.73
N GLU A 72 -26.24 21.55 29.35
CA GLU A 72 -27.46 21.34 30.15
C GLU A 72 -27.38 20.17 31.15
N MET A 73 -26.49 19.19 30.94
CA MET A 73 -26.38 17.99 31.80
C MET A 73 -25.51 18.15 33.06
N ALA A 74 -25.03 19.36 33.37
CA ALA A 74 -24.13 19.61 34.51
C ALA A 74 -24.82 20.23 35.75
N VAL A 75 -26.09 20.62 35.67
CA VAL A 75 -26.78 21.38 36.73
C VAL A 75 -27.61 20.49 37.68
N ASP A 76 -28.17 19.37 37.21
CA ASP A 76 -29.31 18.73 37.89
C ASP A 76 -28.99 17.52 38.81
N THR A 77 -27.73 17.09 38.98
CA THR A 77 -27.41 15.86 39.77
C THR A 77 -26.21 15.93 40.71
N VAL A 78 -26.21 16.91 41.62
CA VAL A 78 -25.48 16.86 42.91
C VAL A 78 -26.43 17.43 43.98
N PRO A 79 -26.61 16.81 45.17
CA PRO A 79 -25.75 15.81 45.84
C PRO A 79 -26.45 14.50 46.24
N GLN A 80 -25.68 13.48 46.66
CA GLN A 80 -25.73 12.89 48.02
C GLN A 80 -24.74 11.70 48.16
N GLN A 81 -24.33 11.46 49.41
CA GLN A 81 -23.37 10.47 49.91
C GLN A 81 -23.55 9.03 49.39
N GLY A 82 -22.46 8.26 49.29
CA GLY A 82 -22.53 6.80 49.16
C GLY A 82 -21.20 6.09 48.97
N THR A 83 -20.73 5.38 50.00
CA THR A 83 -19.56 4.49 49.96
C THR A 83 -19.91 3.12 49.37
N SER A 84 -19.09 2.56 48.49
CA SER A 84 -18.37 1.27 48.76
C SER A 84 -17.35 0.93 47.67
N THR A 85 -16.25 0.29 48.07
CA THR A 85 -15.20 -0.22 47.17
C THR A 85 -15.28 -1.74 47.06
N ASP A 86 -16.14 -2.26 46.19
CA ASP A 86 -16.28 -3.72 46.00
C ASP A 86 -15.50 -4.25 44.80
N SER A 87 -14.23 -4.56 45.06
CA SER A 87 -13.30 -5.17 44.12
C SER A 87 -13.62 -6.66 43.88
N SER A 88 -14.58 -6.94 42.99
CA SER A 88 -14.91 -8.32 42.58
C SER A 88 -13.77 -8.95 41.76
N LYS A 89 -12.98 -9.80 42.42
CA LYS A 89 -11.84 -10.53 41.83
C LYS A 89 -12.32 -11.59 40.85
N THR A 90 -12.22 -11.31 39.54
CA THR A 90 -12.60 -12.27 38.49
C THR A 90 -11.54 -13.37 38.33
N GLN A 91 -11.84 -14.57 38.84
CA GLN A 91 -10.99 -15.75 38.61
C GLN A 91 -11.23 -16.30 37.19
N PHE A 92 -10.17 -16.34 36.38
CA PHE A 92 -10.22 -16.93 35.04
C PHE A 92 -9.60 -18.33 35.02
N HIS A 93 -10.41 -19.34 34.68
CA HIS A 93 -9.91 -20.72 34.55
C HIS A 93 -9.34 -20.98 33.16
N LEU A 94 -8.01 -20.99 33.03
CA LEU A 94 -7.34 -21.44 31.81
C LEU A 94 -7.51 -22.96 31.62
N LYS A 95 -8.38 -23.36 30.69
CA LYS A 95 -8.43 -24.75 30.20
C LYS A 95 -7.12 -25.05 29.45
N LYS A 96 -6.41 -26.11 29.88
CA LYS A 96 -5.08 -26.49 29.37
C LYS A 96 -5.09 -26.67 27.85
N SER A 97 -4.09 -26.11 27.17
CA SER A 97 -4.05 -26.04 25.70
C SER A 97 -3.69 -27.38 25.03
N PRO A 98 -4.49 -27.87 24.07
CA PRO A 98 -4.12 -29.02 23.26
C PRO A 98 -3.18 -28.62 22.11
N LYS A 99 -1.88 -28.83 22.32
CA LYS A 99 -0.87 -29.19 21.31
C LYS A 99 -0.96 -28.45 19.95
N LEU A 100 -0.30 -27.29 19.84
CA LEU A 100 0.01 -26.66 18.55
C LEU A 100 0.90 -27.59 17.69
N LYS A 101 0.28 -28.39 16.80
CA LYS A 101 1.01 -29.15 15.78
C LYS A 101 1.59 -28.19 14.73
N LEU A 102 2.80 -27.71 14.98
CA LEU A 102 3.59 -26.96 14.02
C LEU A 102 3.88 -27.83 12.78
N LYS A 103 3.04 -27.73 11.74
CA LYS A 103 3.33 -28.34 10.44
C LYS A 103 4.63 -27.71 9.90
N GLN A 104 5.73 -28.45 10.00
CA GLN A 104 6.99 -28.06 9.38
C GLN A 104 6.79 -27.87 7.88
N ARG A 105 6.89 -26.62 7.41
CA ARG A 105 6.95 -26.33 5.97
C ARG A 105 8.28 -26.88 5.46
N LYS A 106 8.25 -27.97 4.68
CA LYS A 106 9.44 -28.53 4.02
C LYS A 106 10.14 -27.41 3.23
N ARG A 107 11.37 -27.08 3.63
CA ARG A 107 12.27 -26.21 2.89
C ARG A 107 13.18 -27.08 2.03
N GLY A 108 13.07 -26.90 0.72
CA GLY A 108 13.96 -27.46 -0.29
C GLY A 108 13.45 -27.04 -1.66
N GLY A 109 14.24 -26.50 -2.57
CA GLY A 109 15.65 -26.13 -2.49
C GLY A 109 16.08 -25.74 -3.89
N LYS A 110 16.04 -24.44 -4.22
CA LYS A 110 16.12 -23.96 -5.60
C LYS A 110 17.56 -24.12 -6.14
N LYS A 111 17.86 -25.29 -6.71
CA LYS A 111 19.14 -25.53 -7.38
C LYS A 111 19.20 -24.72 -8.67
N HIS A 112 20.04 -23.70 -8.68
CA HIS A 112 20.54 -23.12 -9.93
C HIS A 112 21.46 -24.13 -10.61
N LYS A 113 21.21 -24.45 -11.88
CA LYS A 113 22.25 -24.86 -12.81
C LYS A 113 22.13 -24.02 -14.08
N LYS A 114 23.25 -23.42 -14.50
CA LYS A 114 23.43 -22.88 -15.84
C LYS A 114 23.63 -24.06 -16.79
N SER A 115 23.12 -23.96 -18.00
CA SER A 115 23.59 -24.74 -19.15
C SER A 115 23.71 -23.80 -20.33
N SER A 116 24.95 -23.52 -20.72
CA SER A 116 25.31 -22.76 -21.92
C SER A 116 25.29 -23.68 -23.14
N GLU A 117 24.60 -23.25 -24.20
CA GLU A 117 25.06 -23.18 -25.61
C GLU A 117 26.02 -24.30 -26.08
N LYS A 118 25.69 -25.17 -27.05
CA LYS A 118 25.63 -24.98 -28.54
C LYS A 118 25.30 -26.36 -29.18
N ALA A 119 24.94 -26.58 -30.45
CA ALA A 119 24.43 -25.78 -31.58
C ALA A 119 23.93 -26.73 -32.71
N ALA A 120 23.25 -26.17 -33.72
CA ALA A 120 23.05 -26.70 -35.10
C ALA A 120 22.26 -28.01 -35.36
N SER A 121 21.04 -27.84 -35.91
CA SER A 121 20.62 -28.46 -37.19
C SER A 121 19.45 -27.70 -37.83
N VAL A 122 19.57 -27.42 -39.14
CA VAL A 122 18.65 -26.76 -40.11
C VAL A 122 19.10 -27.29 -41.50
N PRO A 123 18.31 -27.42 -42.59
CA PRO A 123 16.90 -27.04 -42.88
C PRO A 123 15.93 -28.24 -42.75
N VAL A 124 14.74 -28.39 -43.37
CA VAL A 124 13.96 -27.79 -44.50
C VAL A 124 12.44 -27.87 -44.16
N ASP A 125 11.45 -27.29 -44.86
CA ASP A 125 11.39 -26.59 -46.15
C ASP A 125 10.28 -25.48 -46.19
N ALA A 126 9.94 -24.96 -47.38
CA ALA A 126 8.85 -24.01 -47.65
C ALA A 126 7.42 -24.58 -47.53
N MET A 127 6.45 -23.68 -47.27
CA MET A 127 5.12 -23.63 -47.92
C MET A 127 4.50 -22.24 -47.61
N VAL A 128 4.28 -21.43 -48.64
CA VAL A 128 3.56 -20.15 -48.62
C VAL A 128 2.48 -20.23 -49.68
N GLU A 129 1.23 -20.03 -49.27
CA GLU A 129 0.17 -19.34 -50.03
C GLU A 129 -0.63 -18.48 -49.03
#